data_AF-A0AAU0NCC8-F1
#
_entry.id   AF-A0AAU0NCC8-F1
#
_cell.length_a   1.000
_cell.length_b   1.000
_cell.length_c   1.000
_cell.angle_alpha   90.00
_cell.angle_beta   90.00
_cell.angle_gamma   90.00
#
_symmetry.space_group_name_H-M   'P 1'
#
loop_
_entity.id
_entity.type
_entity.pdbx_description
1 polymer ?
#
loop_
_entity_poly.entity_id
_entity_poly.type
_entity_poly.pdbx_seq_one_letter_code
_entity_poly.pdbx_strand_id
1 'polypeptide(L)'
;MEKIFNNKRHQLSASQISLLGIILGLRIALGFLPSVKIEPFVQIGFGFIGAGLSGILFGPWYALIIGIFNDIIGALLTGQNFFLVTHLVQP
;
A
#
# COMPACT_ATOMS: atom_id res chain seq x y z
N MET A 1 -6.30 36.04 26.78
CA MET A 1 -7.05 34.79 27.05
C MET A 1 -7.68 34.23 25.76
N GLU A 2 -6.95 34.20 24.64
CA GLU A 2 -7.53 33.89 23.30
C GLU A 2 -6.76 32.78 22.55
N LYS A 3 -5.93 32.01 23.27
CA LYS A 3 -5.15 30.90 22.69
C LYS A 3 -5.74 29.52 23.00
N ILE A 4 -7.04 29.41 23.29
CA ILE A 4 -7.63 28.18 23.86
C ILE A 4 -8.34 27.28 22.84
N PHE A 5 -8.57 27.70 21.59
CA PHE A 5 -9.21 26.82 20.59
C PHE A 5 -8.34 26.54 19.36
N ASN A 6 -7.13 26.03 19.57
CA ASN A 6 -6.45 25.26 18.54
C ASN A 6 -6.75 23.77 18.74
N ASN A 7 -7.93 23.34 18.29
CA ASN A 7 -8.20 21.93 18.06
C ASN A 7 -8.37 21.73 16.55
N LYS A 8 -7.25 21.80 15.81
CA LYS A 8 -7.17 21.17 14.50
C LYS A 8 -7.23 19.67 14.73
N ARG A 9 -8.45 19.16 14.93
CA ARG A 9 -8.70 17.72 14.93
C ARG A 9 -8.05 17.20 13.67
N HIS A 10 -7.14 16.25 13.84
CA HIS A 10 -6.45 15.51 12.78
C HIS A 10 -7.47 14.61 12.06
N GLN A 11 -8.53 15.22 11.51
CA GLN A 11 -9.52 14.53 10.72
C GLN A 11 -8.90 14.37 9.34
N LEU A 12 -8.71 13.11 8.93
CA LEU A 12 -8.42 12.80 7.55
C LEU A 12 -9.52 13.43 6.71
N SER A 13 -9.15 14.44 5.92
CA SER A 13 -10.08 15.06 4.98
C SER A 13 -10.58 13.98 4.03
N ALA A 14 -11.86 14.01 3.65
CA ALA A 14 -12.43 13.05 2.70
C ALA A 14 -11.58 12.93 1.41
N SER A 15 -10.92 14.01 1.03
CA SER A 15 -9.95 14.05 -0.06
C SER A 15 -8.72 13.15 0.18
N GLN A 16 -8.17 13.11 1.40
CA GLN A 16 -7.03 12.25 1.76
C GLN A 16 -7.39 10.77 1.67
N ILE A 17 -8.59 10.39 2.15
CA ILE A 17 -9.09 9.00 2.06
C ILE A 17 -9.32 8.60 0.60
N SER A 18 -9.90 9.49 -0.20
CA SER A 18 -10.09 9.26 -1.63
C SER A 18 -8.75 9.08 -2.36
N LEU A 19 -7.75 9.92 -2.06
CA LEU A 19 -6.42 9.85 -2.66
C LEU A 19 -5.68 8.55 -2.28
N LEU A 20 -5.82 8.12 -1.03
CA LEU A 20 -5.32 6.83 -0.54
C LEU A 20 -5.96 5.65 -1.30
N GLY A 21 -7.27 5.70 -1.52
CA GLY A 21 -8.00 4.70 -2.31
C GLY A 21 -7.58 4.65 -3.78
N ILE A 22 -7.36 5.81 -4.40
CA ILE A 22 -6.86 5.90 -5.78
C ILE A 22 -5.45 5.28 -5.88
N ILE A 23 -4.58 5.57 -4.93
CA ILE A 23 -3.21 5.03 -4.90
C ILE A 23 -3.20 3.52 -4.63
N LEU A 24 -4.12 3.03 -3.80
CA LEU A 24 -4.33 1.59 -3.61
C LEU A 24 -4.79 0.91 -4.91
N GLY A 25 -5.77 1.48 -5.61
CA GLY A 25 -6.24 0.96 -6.90
C GLY A 25 -5.15 0.97 -7.97
N LEU A 26 -4.35 2.03 -8.05
CA LEU A 26 -3.20 2.12 -8.94
C LEU A 26 -2.16 1.03 -8.63
N ARG A 27 -1.89 0.77 -7.35
CA ARG A 27 -0.93 -0.27 -6.92
C ARG A 27 -1.39 -1.67 -7.33
N ILE A 28 -2.68 -1.96 -7.19
CA ILE A 28 -3.28 -3.22 -7.65
C ILE A 28 -3.18 -3.34 -9.18
N ALA A 29 -3.51 -2.28 -9.93
CA ALA A 29 -3.37 -2.26 -11.38
C ALA A 29 -1.93 -2.51 -11.85
N LEU A 30 -0.94 -1.92 -11.17
CA LEU A 30 0.49 -2.18 -11.43
C LEU A 30 0.90 -3.62 -11.07
N GLY A 31 0.19 -4.27 -10.15
CA GLY A 31 0.39 -5.69 -9.80
C GLY A 31 -0.04 -6.66 -10.91
N PHE A 32 -0.95 -6.25 -11.80
CA PHE A 32 -1.34 -7.02 -12.98
C PHE A 32 -0.37 -6.87 -14.16
N LEU A 33 0.54 -5.90 -14.09
CA LEU A 33 1.54 -5.72 -15.14
C LEU A 33 2.49 -6.92 -15.14
N PRO A 34 2.77 -7.54 -16.31
CA PRO A 34 3.64 -8.70 -16.38
C PRO A 34 4.99 -8.34 -15.78
N SER A 35 5.34 -9.01 -14.69
CA SER A 35 6.60 -8.78 -14.00
C SER A 35 7.75 -9.10 -14.94
N VAL A 36 8.81 -8.30 -14.87
CA VAL A 36 10.01 -8.57 -15.65
C VAL A 36 10.66 -9.81 -15.05
N LYS A 37 10.57 -10.93 -15.77
CA LYS A 37 11.22 -12.20 -15.41
C LYS A 37 12.65 -12.14 -15.91
N ILE A 38 13.60 -11.98 -14.99
CA ILE A 38 15.02 -12.19 -15.26
C ILE A 38 15.28 -13.64 -14.87
N GLU A 39 15.28 -14.53 -15.86
CA GLU A 39 15.62 -15.94 -15.64
C GLU A 39 17.02 -16.08 -15.02
N PRO A 40 17.25 -17.04 -14.09
CA PRO A 40 16.35 -18.14 -13.69
C PRO A 40 15.62 -17.93 -12.35
N PHE A 41 15.86 -16.84 -11.62
CA PHE A 41 15.47 -16.76 -10.19
C PHE A 41 14.85 -15.45 -9.73
N VAL A 42 14.74 -14.43 -10.59
CA VAL A 42 14.32 -13.09 -10.15
C VAL A 42 13.12 -12.59 -10.96
N GLN A 43 11.98 -12.45 -10.28
CA GLN A 43 10.81 -11.78 -10.81
C GLN A 43 10.72 -10.38 -10.19
N ILE A 44 10.90 -9.34 -11.00
CA ILE A 44 10.75 -7.96 -10.56
C ILE A 44 9.35 -7.48 -10.92
N GLY A 45 8.48 -7.39 -9.92
CA GLY A 45 7.14 -6.78 -10.06
C GLY A 45 7.18 -5.26 -9.95
N PHE A 46 6.20 -4.56 -10.51
CA PHE A 46 6.09 -3.10 -10.45
C PHE A 46 5.34 -2.57 -9.21
N GLY A 47 4.89 -3.47 -8.32
CA GLY A 47 4.12 -3.12 -7.12
C GLY A 47 4.87 -2.22 -6.12
N PHE A 48 6.20 -2.16 -6.19
CA PHE A 48 7.02 -1.28 -5.35
C PHE A 48 6.82 0.20 -5.68
N ILE A 49 6.44 0.55 -6.91
CA ILE A 49 6.23 1.95 -7.34
C ILE A 49 5.04 2.53 -6.56
N GLY A 50 3.94 1.78 -6.46
CA GLY A 50 2.78 2.18 -5.66
C GLY A 50 3.10 2.28 -4.16
N ALA A 51 3.97 1.41 -3.64
CA ALA A 51 4.44 1.47 -2.25
C ALA A 51 5.35 2.68 -1.98
N GLY A 52 6.26 2.99 -2.91
CA GLY A 52 7.14 4.15 -2.81
C GLY A 52 6.36 5.46 -2.90
N LEU A 53 5.42 5.56 -3.84
CA LEU A 53 4.56 6.73 -3.99
C LEU A 53 3.67 6.96 -2.76
N SER A 54 3.10 5.90 -2.15
CA SER A 54 2.30 6.06 -0.93
C SER A 54 3.15 6.54 0.26
N GLY A 55 4.40 6.08 0.36
CA GLY A 55 5.37 6.54 1.36
C GLY A 55 5.74 8.01 1.20
N ILE A 56 6.01 8.47 -0.02
CA ILE A 56 6.37 9.87 -0.30
C ILE A 56 5.17 10.81 -0.08
N LEU A 57 3.97 10.40 -0.51
CA LEU A 57 2.79 11.27 -0.50
C LEU A 57 2.07 11.35 0.85
N PHE A 58 2.03 10.26 1.61
CA PHE A 58 1.29 10.22 2.88
C PHE A 58 2.15 9.91 4.09
N GLY A 59 3.44 9.62 3.92
CA GLY A 59 4.34 9.27 5.01
C GLY A 59 4.22 7.79 5.45
N PRO A 60 5.11 7.37 6.37
CA PRO A 60 5.35 5.96 6.66
C PRO A 60 4.15 5.24 7.28
N TRP A 61 3.36 5.90 8.13
CA TRP A 61 2.23 5.27 8.82
C TRP A 61 1.06 4.92 7.89
N TYR A 62 0.71 5.84 6.98
CA TYR A 62 -0.37 5.60 6.01
C TYR A 62 0.08 4.63 4.90
N ALA A 63 1.34 4.68 4.50
CA ALA A 63 1.92 3.73 3.56
C ALA A 63 1.90 2.28 4.10
N LEU A 64 2.13 2.10 5.41
CA LEU A 64 2.03 0.80 6.07
C LEU A 64 0.60 0.24 6.00
N ILE A 65 -0.40 1.05 6.37
CA ILE A 65 -1.82 0.66 6.31
C ILE A 65 -2.19 0.26 4.88
N ILE A 66 -1.88 1.10 3.89
CA ILE A 66 -2.16 0.82 2.47
C ILE A 66 -1.40 -0.42 1.97
N GLY A 67 -0.20 -0.67 2.50
CA GLY A 67 0.56 -1.89 2.23
C GLY A 67 -0.17 -3.15 2.66
N ILE A 68 -0.69 -3.16 3.88
CA ILE A 68 -1.47 -4.30 4.42
C ILE A 68 -2.72 -4.53 3.56
N PHE A 69 -3.49 -3.47 3.27
CA PHE A 69 -4.69 -3.58 2.43
C PHE A 69 -4.37 -4.07 1.02
N ASN A 70 -3.28 -3.58 0.42
CA ASN A 70 -2.84 -4.04 -0.89
C ASN A 70 -2.45 -5.53 -0.89
N ASP A 71 -1.80 -6.02 0.18
CA ASP A 71 -1.40 -7.42 0.29
C ASP A 71 -2.62 -8.33 0.46
N ILE A 72 -3.61 -7.93 1.28
CA ILE A 72 -4.88 -8.66 1.44
C ILE A 72 -5.64 -8.71 0.10
N ILE A 73 -5.85 -7.55 -0.53
CA ILE A 73 -6.63 -7.47 -1.78
C ILE A 73 -5.88 -8.18 -2.92
N GLY A 74 -4.55 -8.01 -2.99
CA GLY A 74 -3.70 -8.70 -3.96
C GLY A 74 -3.80 -10.22 -3.81
N ALA A 75 -3.64 -10.75 -2.60
CA ALA A 75 -3.75 -12.19 -2.32
C ALA A 75 -5.13 -12.76 -2.67
N LEU A 76 -6.21 -12.00 -2.41
CA LEU A 76 -7.57 -12.38 -2.80
C LEU A 76 -7.76 -12.43 -4.33
N LEU A 77 -7.11 -11.53 -5.07
CA LEU A 77 -7.26 -11.41 -6.53
C LEU A 77 -6.38 -12.38 -7.31
N THR A 78 -5.16 -12.66 -6.85
CA THR A 78 -4.21 -13.56 -7.54
C THR A 78 -4.21 -14.99 -7.00
N GLY A 79 -4.87 -15.23 -5.85
CA GLY A 79 -4.87 -16.54 -5.18
C GLY A 79 -3.50 -16.97 -4.65
N GLN A 80 -2.52 -16.05 -4.60
CA GLN A 80 -1.17 -16.30 -4.09
C GLN A 80 -1.04 -15.87 -2.63
N ASN A 81 -0.19 -16.59 -1.90
CA ASN A 81 -0.02 -16.49 -0.46
C ASN A 81 0.33 -15.06 0.00
N PHE A 82 -0.40 -14.60 1.03
CA PHE A 82 -0.18 -13.34 1.74
C PHE A 82 1.25 -13.31 2.33
N PHE A 83 2.07 -12.35 1.87
CA PHE A 83 3.50 -12.28 2.17
C PHE A 83 3.79 -12.16 3.67
N LEU A 84 2.87 -11.56 4.44
CA LEU A 84 2.96 -11.40 5.89
C LEU A 84 2.56 -12.64 6.72
N VAL A 85 1.82 -13.61 6.17
CA VAL A 85 1.42 -14.86 6.88
C VAL A 85 2.44 -15.95 6.61
N THR A 86 2.93 -16.07 5.37
CA THR A 86 3.88 -17.14 5.02
C THR A 86 5.29 -16.92 5.56
N HIS A 87 5.68 -15.71 5.96
CA HIS A 87 6.98 -15.49 6.62
C HIS A 87 6.97 -15.62 8.15
N LEU A 88 5.80 -15.77 8.78
CA LEU A 88 5.67 -16.07 10.22
C LEU A 88 5.21 -17.50 10.50
N VAL A 89 4.86 -18.24 9.46
CA VAL A 89 4.49 -19.67 9.51
C VAL A 89 5.32 -20.41 8.46
N GLN A 90 6.61 -20.51 8.71
CA GLN A 90 7.48 -21.55 8.16
C GLN A 90 8.17 -22.21 9.36
N PRO A 91 8.17 -23.56 9.47
CA PRO A 91 8.97 -24.25 10.49
C PRO A 91 10.47 -24.03 10.28
#